data_AF-K1SVX4-F1
#
_entry.id   AF-K1SVX4-F1
#
_cell.length_a   1.000
_cell.length_b   1.000
_cell.length_c   1.000
_cell.angle_alpha   90.00
_cell.angle_beta   90.00
_cell.angle_gamma   90.00
#
_symmetry.space_group_name_H-M   'P 1'
#
loop_
_entity.id
_entity.type
_entity.pdbx_description
1 polymer ?
#
loop_
_entity_poly.entity_id
_entity_poly.type
_entity_poly.pdbx_seq_one_letter_code
_entity_poly.pdbx_strand_id
1 'polypeptide(L)'
;MSKAAEPLLDGTYDITATVAQKRVIGRDLAVFSLYTYTSDGKVGVIMYTDDIDAKKGDMLHFKARFEKLTNTAYYGTADRYRSDGITLSAIPYGDISVTKGDYPLSFIDDYREY
;
A
#
# COMPACT_ATOMS: atom_id res chain seq x y z
N MET A 1 -9.48 22.80 -5.65
CA MET A 1 -9.72 21.34 -5.50
C MET A 1 -8.77 20.86 -4.41
N SER A 2 -9.25 20.13 -3.41
CA SER A 2 -8.37 19.50 -2.42
C SER A 2 -7.67 18.31 -3.06
N LYS A 3 -6.43 18.04 -2.65
CA LYS A 3 -5.66 16.89 -3.15
C LYS A 3 -6.07 15.65 -2.36
N ALA A 4 -6.29 14.53 -3.04
CA ALA A 4 -6.69 13.28 -2.39
C ALA A 4 -5.78 12.82 -1.26
N ALA A 5 -4.48 13.12 -1.33
CA ALA A 5 -3.52 12.74 -0.29
C ALA A 5 -3.48 13.71 0.91
N GLU A 6 -3.93 14.97 0.76
CA GLU A 6 -3.86 15.99 1.81
C GLU A 6 -4.56 15.59 3.12
N PRO A 7 -5.77 15.00 3.10
CA PRO A 7 -6.46 14.59 4.31
C PRO A 7 -5.72 13.56 5.17
N LEU A 8 -4.74 12.86 4.60
CA LEU A 8 -3.98 11.81 5.27
C LEU A 8 -2.59 12.28 5.72
N LEU A 9 -2.10 13.44 5.28
CA LEU A 9 -0.75 13.88 5.59
C LEU A 9 -0.54 14.14 7.09
N ASP A 10 0.56 13.60 7.62
CA ASP A 10 1.06 13.79 8.98
C ASP A 10 0.06 13.40 10.09
N GLY A 11 -0.98 12.63 9.74
CA GLY A 11 -1.98 12.11 10.66
C GLY A 11 -1.83 10.62 10.95
N THR A 12 -2.53 10.15 11.98
CA THR A 12 -2.65 8.72 12.31
C THR A 12 -4.06 8.26 12.02
N TYR A 13 -4.20 7.22 11.19
CA TYR A 13 -5.50 6.72 10.75
C TYR A 13 -5.56 5.20 10.92
N ASP A 14 -6.76 4.70 11.21
CA ASP A 14 -7.12 3.30 11.07
C ASP A 14 -7.72 3.12 9.68
N ILE A 15 -7.07 2.34 8.82
CA ILE A 15 -7.33 2.36 7.38
C ILE A 15 -7.31 0.97 6.76
N THR A 16 -8.17 0.80 5.75
CA THR A 16 -8.10 -0.34 4.84
C THR A 16 -7.47 0.11 3.52
N ALA A 17 -6.45 -0.61 3.05
CA ALA A 17 -5.79 -0.37 1.78
C ALA A 17 -5.59 -1.66 0.99
N THR A 18 -5.76 -1.60 -0.32
CA THR A 18 -5.61 -2.76 -1.21
C THR A 18 -4.16 -2.92 -1.65
N VAL A 19 -3.64 -4.14 -1.60
CA VAL A 19 -2.31 -4.50 -2.10
C VAL A 19 -2.29 -4.40 -3.62
N ALA A 20 -1.50 -3.48 -4.13
CA ALA A 20 -1.23 -3.34 -5.54
C ALA A 20 0.01 -4.14 -5.98
N GLN A 21 1.02 -4.20 -5.10
CA GLN A 21 2.23 -4.97 -5.30
C GLN A 21 2.90 -5.27 -3.96
N LYS A 22 3.59 -6.40 -3.87
CA LYS A 22 4.48 -6.78 -2.78
C LYS A 22 5.87 -7.06 -3.35
N ARG A 23 6.91 -6.64 -2.64
CA ARG A 23 8.30 -6.99 -2.93
C ARG A 23 9.00 -7.40 -1.64
N VAL A 24 9.46 -8.63 -1.56
CA VAL A 24 10.32 -9.10 -0.47
C VAL A 24 11.71 -8.47 -0.63
N ILE A 25 12.23 -7.85 0.43
CA ILE A 25 13.49 -7.10 0.42
C ILE A 25 14.52 -7.62 1.43
N GLY A 26 14.15 -8.63 2.22
CA GLY A 26 15.01 -9.28 3.18
C GLY A 26 14.45 -10.66 3.53
N ARG A 27 15.01 -11.29 4.57
CA ARG A 27 14.55 -12.62 5.01
C ARG A 27 13.10 -12.61 5.45
N ASP A 28 12.71 -11.60 6.22
CA ASP A 28 11.39 -11.47 6.84
C ASP A 28 10.80 -10.06 6.64
N LEU A 29 11.28 -9.32 5.63
CA LEU A 29 10.88 -7.93 5.37
C LEU A 29 10.34 -7.75 3.96
N ALA A 30 9.25 -6.99 3.83
CA ALA A 30 8.63 -6.68 2.56
C ALA A 30 8.25 -5.19 2.43
N VAL A 31 8.21 -4.73 1.19
CA VAL A 31 7.64 -3.45 0.80
C VAL A 31 6.33 -3.70 0.07
N PHE A 32 5.27 -3.07 0.57
CA PHE A 32 3.96 -3.09 -0.04
C PHE A 32 3.70 -1.77 -0.75
N SER A 33 3.32 -1.85 -2.01
CA SER A 33 2.63 -0.76 -2.70
C SER A 33 1.14 -0.99 -2.55
N LEU A 34 0.49 -0.06 -1.86
CA LEU A 34 -0.93 -0.11 -1.54
C LEU A 34 -1.65 1.06 -2.21
N TYR A 35 -2.97 0.94 -2.33
CA TYR A 35 -3.81 2.08 -2.58
C TYR A 35 -5.05 2.07 -1.69
N THR A 36 -5.54 3.25 -1.38
CA THR A 36 -6.79 3.48 -0.65
C THR A 36 -7.56 4.61 -1.32
N TYR A 37 -8.76 4.91 -0.84
CA TYR A 37 -9.60 5.96 -1.38
C TYR A 37 -9.97 6.95 -0.27
N THR A 38 -9.78 8.22 -0.55
CA THR A 38 -10.36 9.33 0.23
C THR A 38 -11.58 9.89 -0.49
N SER A 39 -12.29 10.83 0.13
CA SER A 39 -13.37 11.60 -0.52
C SER A 39 -12.92 12.26 -1.83
N ASP A 40 -11.63 12.57 -1.92
CA ASP A 40 -11.04 13.38 -2.96
C ASP A 40 -10.30 12.53 -4.02
N GLY A 41 -10.18 11.21 -3.82
CA GLY A 41 -9.67 10.30 -4.85
C GLY A 41 -8.84 9.11 -4.35
N LYS A 42 -8.20 8.43 -5.30
CA LYS A 42 -7.37 7.24 -5.04
C LYS A 42 -5.96 7.65 -4.61
N VAL A 43 -5.54 7.25 -3.42
CA VAL A 43 -4.24 7.58 -2.84
C VAL A 43 -3.30 6.37 -2.83
N GLY A 44 -2.08 6.56 -3.34
CA GLY A 44 -1.00 5.59 -3.27
C GLY A 44 -0.21 5.66 -1.96
N VAL A 45 0.07 4.49 -1.41
CA VAL A 45 0.76 4.32 -0.13
C VAL A 45 1.89 3.30 -0.29
N ILE A 46 3.06 3.60 0.24
CA ILE A 46 4.16 2.65 0.40
C ILE A 46 4.26 2.28 1.87
N MET A 47 4.33 0.99 2.16
CA MET A 47 4.44 0.49 3.53
C MET A 47 5.61 -0.48 3.63
N TYR A 48 6.46 -0.28 4.64
CA TYR A 48 7.53 -1.19 5.03
C TYR A 48 7.08 -1.95 6.27
N THR A 49 7.07 -3.28 6.19
CA THR A 49 6.66 -4.13 7.30
C THR A 49 7.28 -5.51 7.14
N ASP A 50 6.97 -6.41 8.06
CA ASP A 50 7.35 -7.81 7.98
C ASP A 50 6.77 -8.45 6.72
N ASP A 51 7.33 -9.58 6.32
CA ASP A 51 6.87 -10.36 5.18
C ASP A 51 5.53 -11.07 5.48
N ILE A 52 4.46 -10.29 5.69
CA ILE A 52 3.12 -10.80 5.97
C ILE A 52 2.55 -11.52 4.74
N ASP A 53 1.77 -12.58 4.97
CA ASP A 53 1.09 -13.32 3.91
C ASP A 53 -0.06 -12.49 3.31
N ALA A 54 0.28 -11.62 2.37
CA ALA A 54 -0.64 -10.84 1.56
C ALA A 54 -0.09 -10.72 0.13
N LYS A 55 -0.96 -10.75 -0.86
CA LYS A 55 -0.62 -10.64 -2.28
C LYS A 55 -1.49 -9.59 -2.98
N LYS A 56 -1.17 -9.28 -4.23
CA LYS A 56 -1.93 -8.29 -5.02
C LYS A 56 -3.42 -8.63 -5.01
N GLY A 57 -4.27 -7.65 -4.69
CA GLY A 57 -5.71 -7.80 -4.55
C GLY A 57 -6.20 -8.06 -3.13
N ASP A 58 -5.33 -8.49 -2.20
CA ASP A 58 -5.68 -8.57 -0.78
C ASP A 58 -5.87 -7.17 -0.19
N MET A 59 -6.65 -7.06 0.87
CA MET A 59 -6.81 -5.83 1.64
C MET A 59 -6.09 -5.94 2.97
N LEU A 60 -5.33 -4.90 3.31
CA LEU A 60 -4.68 -4.74 4.60
C LEU A 60 -5.48 -3.74 5.42
N HIS A 61 -5.87 -4.14 6.62
CA HIS A 61 -6.44 -3.25 7.62
C HIS A 61 -5.41 -3.02 8.73
N PHE A 62 -5.04 -1.77 8.95
CA PHE A 62 -3.99 -1.41 9.89
C PHE A 62 -4.14 0.05 10.34
N LYS A 63 -3.59 0.33 11.52
CA LYS A 63 -3.38 1.70 11.98
C LYS A 63 -2.00 2.18 11.55
N ALA A 64 -1.89 3.37 10.96
CA ALA A 64 -0.60 3.93 10.57
C ALA A 64 -0.54 5.45 10.71
N ARG A 65 0.67 5.96 10.94
CA ARG A 65 1.01 7.35 10.64
C ARG A 65 1.39 7.45 9.18
N PHE A 66 0.82 8.43 8.49
CA PHE A 66 1.14 8.71 7.10
C PHE A 66 2.04 9.93 7.01
N GLU A 67 3.06 9.81 6.18
CA GLU A 67 3.99 10.90 5.89
C GLU A 67 4.14 11.05 4.40
N LYS A 68 4.55 12.23 3.95
CA LYS A 68 4.98 12.40 2.57
C LYS A 68 6.21 11.52 2.31
N LEU A 69 6.11 10.61 1.35
CA LEU A 69 7.29 9.87 0.90
C LEU A 69 8.26 10.85 0.23
N THR A 70 9.48 10.94 0.75
CA THR A 70 10.54 11.81 0.21
C THR A 70 11.63 11.03 -0.51
N ASN A 71 11.72 9.71 -0.28
CA ASN A 71 12.77 8.86 -0.83
C ASN A 71 12.49 8.47 -2.27
N THR A 72 13.44 8.79 -3.17
CA THR A 72 13.30 8.59 -4.61
C THR A 72 13.43 7.16 -5.11
N ALA A 73 14.12 6.29 -4.36
CA ALA A 73 14.46 4.95 -4.83
C ALA A 73 13.25 4.01 -5.01
N TYR A 74 12.11 4.33 -4.38
CA TYR A 74 10.89 3.52 -4.41
C TYR A 74 9.74 4.16 -5.20
N TYR A 75 9.98 5.30 -5.85
CA TYR A 75 8.98 5.93 -6.72
C TYR A 75 8.58 5.04 -7.90
N GLY A 76 9.46 4.15 -8.41
CA GLY A 76 9.15 3.35 -9.60
C GLY A 76 7.84 2.55 -9.51
N THR A 77 7.47 2.09 -8.31
CA THR A 77 6.20 1.40 -8.06
C THR A 77 5.07 2.33 -7.63
N ALA A 78 5.42 3.36 -6.85
CA ALA A 78 4.47 4.34 -6.32
C ALA A 78 3.98 5.35 -7.37
N ASP A 79 4.73 5.53 -8.46
CA ASP A 79 4.46 6.47 -9.54
C ASP A 79 3.09 6.22 -10.19
N ARG A 80 2.65 4.96 -10.26
CA ARG A 80 1.33 4.58 -10.76
C ARG A 80 0.17 4.99 -9.85
N TYR A 81 0.46 5.36 -8.60
CA TYR A 81 -0.54 5.65 -7.57
C TYR A 81 -0.41 7.08 -7.01
N ARG A 82 0.34 7.96 -7.68
CA ARG A 82 0.35 9.39 -7.36
C ARG A 82 -1.03 9.98 -7.62
N SER A 83 -1.79 10.26 -6.57
CA SER A 83 -3.08 10.96 -6.73
C SER A 83 -2.87 12.39 -7.20
N ASP A 84 -1.97 13.12 -6.54
CA ASP A 84 -1.76 14.57 -6.75
C ASP A 84 -0.27 14.94 -6.81
N GLY A 85 0.55 14.02 -7.33
CA GLY A 85 2.02 14.11 -7.28
C GLY A 85 2.63 13.77 -5.91
N ILE A 86 1.79 13.31 -4.96
CA ILE A 86 2.20 12.91 -3.61
C ILE A 86 2.00 11.40 -3.48
N THR A 87 3.03 10.73 -2.97
CA THR A 87 2.97 9.35 -2.48
C THR A 87 3.11 9.40 -0.97
N LEU A 88 2.32 8.60 -0.25
CA LEU A 88 2.44 8.51 1.19
C LEU A 88 3.31 7.32 1.61
N SER A 89 4.09 7.50 2.67
CA SER A 89 4.71 6.42 3.43
C SER A 89 3.82 6.11 4.63
N ALA A 90 3.43 4.85 4.80
CA ALA A 90 2.72 4.38 5.98
C ALA A 90 3.70 3.75 6.97
N ILE A 91 3.64 4.23 8.22
CA ILE A 91 4.36 3.66 9.36
C ILE A 91 3.31 2.94 10.22
N PRO A 92 3.17 1.61 10.09
CA PRO A 92 2.12 0.88 10.79
C PRO A 92 2.40 0.80 12.29
N TYR A 93 1.32 0.75 13.08
CA TYR A 93 1.33 0.55 14.52
C TYR A 93 0.43 -0.63 14.87
N GLY A 94 0.96 -1.58 15.65
CA GLY A 94 0.21 -2.75 16.08
C GLY A 94 0.02 -3.76 14.95
N ASP A 95 -1.02 -4.58 15.10
CA ASP A 95 -1.26 -5.71 14.21
C ASP A 95 -1.83 -5.28 12.85
N ILE A 96 -1.43 -5.99 11.81
CA ILE A 96 -1.95 -5.84 10.45
C ILE A 96 -2.88 -7.01 10.17
N SER A 97 -4.16 -6.72 9.90
CA SER A 97 -5.13 -7.73 9.52
C SER A 97 -5.19 -7.85 8.00
N VAL A 98 -5.17 -9.08 7.49
CA VAL A 98 -5.24 -9.37 6.05
C VAL A 98 -6.62 -9.93 5.72
N THR A 99 -7.35 -9.26 4.84
CA THR A 99 -8.54 -9.82 4.18
C THR A 99 -8.14 -10.29 2.81
N LYS A 100 -8.25 -11.60 2.55
CA LYS A 100 -7.91 -12.16 1.25
C LYS A 100 -8.89 -11.67 0.19
N GLY A 101 -8.38 -11.22 -0.96
CA GLY A 101 -9.23 -10.84 -2.08
C GLY A 101 -10.04 -12.03 -2.58
N ASP A 102 -11.26 -11.79 -3.06
CA ASP A 102 -12.03 -12.78 -3.81
C ASP A 102 -11.41 -12.92 -5.20
N TYR A 103 -10.46 -13.85 -5.32
CA TYR A 103 -9.88 -14.22 -6.61
C TYR A 103 -10.84 -15.14 -7.34
N PRO A 104 -11.41 -14.77 -8.50
CA PRO A 104 -11.90 -15.79 -9.41
C PRO A 104 -10.72 -16.71 -9.75
N LEU A 105 -10.93 -18.03 -9.69
CA LEU A 105 -9.90 -19.07 -9.93
C LEU A 105 -9.11 -18.88 -11.25
N SER A 106 -9.60 -18.03 -12.16
CA SER A 106 -8.94 -17.61 -13.40
C SER A 106 -7.71 -16.69 -13.21
N PHE A 107 -7.41 -16.21 -12.00
CA PHE A 107 -6.25 -15.35 -11.72
C PHE A 107 -4.97 -16.12 -11.34
N ILE A 108 -4.99 -17.46 -11.39
CA ILE A 108 -3.83 -18.31 -11.08
C ILE A 108 -2.78 -18.31 -12.22
N ASP A 109 -3.03 -17.71 -13.38
CA ASP A 109 -2.19 -17.90 -14.56
C ASP A 109 -0.98 -16.94 -14.73
N ASP A 110 -0.75 -16.00 -13.81
CA ASP A 110 0.36 -15.03 -13.92
C ASP A 110 1.59 -15.35 -13.02
N TYR A 111 1.61 -16.51 -12.35
CA TYR A 111 2.77 -17.00 -11.59
C TYR A 111 3.49 -18.14 -12.32
N ARG A 112 4.02 -17.86 -13.51
CA ARG A 112 5.28 -18.49 -13.91
C ARG A 112 6.42 -17.65 -13.37
N GLU A 113 6.96 -18.10 -12.24
CA GLU A 113 8.30 -17.74 -11.80
C GLU A 113 9.27 -17.93 -12.98
N TYR A 114 9.98 -16.87 -13.34
CA TYR A 114 11.20 -16.91 -14.16
C TYR A 114 12.36 -16.36 -13.33
#